data_AF-A0A352Z0I8-F1
#
_entry.id   AF-A0A352Z0I8-F1
#
_cell.length_a   1.000
_cell.length_b   1.000
_cell.length_c   1.000
_cell.angle_alpha   90.00
_cell.angle_beta   90.00
_cell.angle_gamma   90.00
#
_symmetry.space_group_name_H-M   'P 1'
#
loop_
_entity.id
_entity.type
_entity.pdbx_description
1 polymer ?
#
loop_
_entity_poly.entity_id
_entity_poly.type
_entity_poly.pdbx_seq_one_letter_code
_entity_poly.pdbx_strand_id
1 'polypeptide(L)'
;MKNRRIVVQDFNKTVRNALLKGEIISGIAAKRSGDLMAKYTKTMVNNILYYGIWEKDLLEGKWHLLHFGEKKEVEPEWNGYKEFWTQYGENVTPMVA
;
A
#
# COMPACT_ATOMS: atom_id res chain seq x y z
N MET A 1 3.26 -29.60 -26.16
CA MET A 1 2.45 -28.72 -25.29
C MET A 1 3.26 -27.48 -24.96
N LYS A 2 2.78 -26.28 -25.33
CA LYS A 2 3.54 -25.02 -25.14
C LYS A 2 3.50 -24.64 -23.65
N ASN A 3 4.69 -24.53 -23.03
CA ASN A 3 4.86 -24.06 -21.66
C ASN A 3 4.24 -22.67 -21.50
N ARG A 4 3.07 -22.61 -20.86
CA ARG A 4 2.43 -21.37 -20.42
C ARG A 4 3.26 -20.77 -19.29
N ARG A 5 4.28 -19.98 -19.63
CA ARG A 5 4.76 -18.89 -18.76
C ARG A 5 3.67 -17.82 -18.72
N ILE A 6 2.56 -18.15 -18.09
CA ILE A 6 1.51 -17.19 -17.82
C ILE A 6 2.06 -16.25 -16.73
N VAL A 7 2.36 -15.00 -17.13
CA VAL A 7 1.74 -13.82 -16.50
C VAL A 7 2.10 -13.61 -15.01
N VAL A 8 3.26 -14.06 -14.49
CA VAL A 8 3.65 -13.70 -13.10
C VAL A 8 3.85 -12.17 -12.96
N GLN A 9 4.44 -11.52 -13.97
CA GLN A 9 4.59 -10.06 -13.99
C GLN A 9 3.25 -9.33 -14.20
N ASP A 10 2.39 -9.86 -15.07
CA ASP A 10 1.08 -9.27 -15.35
C ASP A 10 0.09 -9.47 -14.19
N PHE A 11 0.21 -10.55 -13.42
CA PHE A 11 -0.56 -10.75 -12.19
C PHE A 11 -0.14 -9.73 -11.13
N ASN A 12 1.17 -9.48 -10.99
CA ASN A 12 1.68 -8.43 -10.11
C ASN A 12 1.16 -7.04 -10.56
N LYS A 13 1.14 -6.74 -11.86
CA LYS A 13 0.55 -5.49 -12.39
C LYS A 13 -0.96 -5.39 -12.14
N THR A 14 -1.69 -6.48 -12.31
CA THR A 14 -3.15 -6.53 -12.09
C THR A 14 -3.50 -6.32 -10.62
N VAL A 15 -2.84 -7.06 -9.73
CA VAL A 15 -3.00 -6.93 -8.27
C VAL A 15 -2.59 -5.53 -7.81
N ARG A 16 -1.45 -5.02 -8.27
CA ARG A 16 -1.01 -3.65 -7.98
C ARG A 16 -2.03 -2.61 -8.42
N ASN A 17 -2.56 -2.71 -9.64
CA ASN A 17 -3.56 -1.76 -10.15
C ASN A 17 -4.89 -1.86 -9.40
N ALA A 18 -5.31 -3.08 -9.05
CA ALA A 18 -6.51 -3.30 -8.25
C ALA A 18 -6.33 -2.71 -6.85
N LEU A 19 -5.19 -2.97 -6.19
CA LEU A 19 -4.86 -2.43 -4.87
C LEU A 19 -4.76 -0.91 -4.86
N LEU A 20 -4.19 -0.31 -5.91
CA LEU A 20 -4.06 1.14 -6.01
C LEU A 20 -5.43 1.83 -5.97
N LYS A 21 -6.43 1.17 -6.60
CA LYS A 21 -7.85 1.57 -6.65
C LYS A 21 -8.70 0.93 -5.55
N GLY A 22 -8.08 0.17 -4.65
CA GLY A 22 -8.75 -0.56 -3.58
C GLY A 22 -9.30 0.36 -2.50
N GLU A 23 -10.07 -0.21 -1.59
CA GLU A 23 -10.58 0.49 -0.41
C GLU A 23 -9.40 0.88 0.47
N ILE A 24 -9.35 2.15 0.88
CA ILE A 24 -8.39 2.61 1.89
C ILE A 24 -8.91 2.13 3.24
N ILE A 25 -8.09 1.39 3.98
CA ILE A 25 -8.40 0.96 5.35
C ILE A 25 -7.96 2.02 6.34
N SER A 26 -6.78 2.59 6.10
CA SER A 26 -6.19 3.65 6.92
C SER A 26 -5.06 4.32 6.14
N GLY A 27 -4.67 5.52 6.55
CA GLY A 27 -3.45 6.13 6.06
C GLY A 27 -2.81 7.04 7.09
N ILE A 28 -1.65 7.59 6.74
CA ILE A 28 -0.97 8.64 7.50
C ILE A 28 -0.46 9.70 6.54
N ALA A 29 -0.50 10.95 6.98
CA ALA A 29 0.08 12.06 6.24
C ALA A 29 0.78 13.01 7.19
N ALA A 30 1.88 13.60 6.75
CA ALA A 30 2.52 14.71 7.45
C ALA A 30 1.59 15.94 7.46
N LYS A 31 1.49 16.62 8.60
CA LYS A 31 0.76 17.90 8.75
C LYS A 31 1.41 19.03 7.96
N ARG A 32 2.73 18.94 7.75
CA ARG A 32 3.48 19.88 6.91
C ARG A 32 3.67 19.26 5.54
N SER A 33 3.48 20.09 4.51
CA SER A 33 3.65 19.71 3.12
C SER A 33 5.09 19.25 2.86
N GLY A 34 5.27 18.00 2.39
CA GLY A 34 6.54 17.56 1.79
C GLY A 34 7.12 16.25 2.31
N ASP A 35 6.68 15.75 3.46
CA ASP A 35 7.47 14.70 4.14
C ASP A 35 6.92 13.29 3.99
N LEU A 36 5.60 13.10 4.03
CA LEU A 36 5.03 11.77 4.03
C LEU A 36 3.55 11.75 3.64
N MET A 37 3.20 10.80 2.79
CA MET A 37 1.82 10.36 2.64
C MET A 37 1.80 8.86 2.35
N ALA A 38 1.22 8.07 3.24
CA ALA A 38 1.16 6.62 3.11
C ALA A 38 -0.26 6.11 3.34
N LYS A 39 -0.63 5.02 2.66
CA LYS A 39 -1.95 4.40 2.81
C LYS A 39 -1.86 2.88 2.83
N TYR A 40 -2.76 2.29 3.58
CA TYR A 40 -3.01 0.85 3.64
C TYR A 40 -4.35 0.55 2.99
N THR A 41 -4.34 -0.32 1.99
CA THR A 41 -5.48 -0.61 1.12
C THR A 41 -5.82 -2.09 1.11
N LYS A 42 -7.06 -2.43 0.73
CA LYS A 42 -7.47 -3.80 0.38
C LYS A 42 -8.26 -3.84 -0.91
N THR A 43 -8.20 -5.00 -1.58
CA THR A 43 -9.05 -5.30 -2.74
C THR A 43 -9.24 -6.81 -2.87
N MET A 44 -10.34 -7.23 -3.49
CA MET A 44 -10.56 -8.63 -3.85
C MET A 44 -10.12 -8.88 -5.29
N VAL A 45 -9.27 -9.88 -5.53
CA VAL A 45 -8.86 -10.34 -6.87
C VAL A 45 -8.99 -11.85 -6.92
N ASN A 46 -9.79 -12.37 -7.86
CA ASN A 46 -10.02 -13.81 -8.01
C ASN A 46 -10.42 -14.51 -6.70
N ASN A 47 -11.35 -13.88 -5.94
CA ASN A 47 -11.84 -14.36 -4.65
C ASN A 47 -10.77 -14.43 -3.53
N ILE A 48 -9.61 -13.81 -3.72
CA ILE A 48 -8.57 -13.63 -2.72
C ILE A 48 -8.53 -12.17 -2.30
N LEU A 49 -8.54 -11.91 -0.99
CA LEU A 49 -8.46 -10.57 -0.43
C LEU A 49 -6.99 -10.19 -0.25
N TYR A 50 -6.54 -9.23 -1.05
CA TYR A 50 -5.20 -8.68 -0.99
C TYR A 50 -5.17 -7.37 -0.22
N TYR A 51 -4.02 -7.12 0.40
CA TYR A 51 -3.71 -5.91 1.13
C TYR A 51 -2.45 -5.27 0.56
N GLY A 52 -2.33 -3.95 0.66
CA GLY A 52 -1.17 -3.23 0.12
C GLY A 52 -0.85 -1.97 0.89
N ILE A 53 0.44 -1.76 1.15
CA ILE A 53 1.03 -0.56 1.75
C ILE A 53 1.60 0.30 0.63
N TRP A 54 1.22 1.56 0.63
CA TRP A 54 1.61 2.52 -0.38
C TRP A 54 2.25 3.74 0.27
N GLU A 55 3.25 4.31 -0.40
CA GLU A 55 3.82 5.61 -0.08
C GLU A 55 3.74 6.50 -1.32
N LYS A 56 3.43 7.78 -1.12
CA LYS A 56 3.35 8.75 -2.20
C LYS A 56 4.70 9.46 -2.32
N ASP A 57 5.30 9.35 -3.49
CA ASP A 57 6.34 10.28 -3.90
C ASP A 57 5.69 11.65 -4.11
N LEU A 58 6.05 12.60 -3.26
CA LEU A 58 5.48 13.95 -3.28
C LEU A 58 6.11 14.84 -4.36
N LEU A 59 7.30 14.50 -4.89
CA LEU A 59 7.93 15.19 -6.01
C LEU A 59 7.27 14.77 -7.34
N GLU A 60 7.08 13.48 -7.54
CA GLU A 60 6.47 12.94 -8.76
C GLU A 60 4.94 12.88 -8.70
N GLY A 61 4.35 12.98 -7.51
CA GLY A 61 2.92 12.84 -7.27
C GLY A 61 2.39 11.41 -7.42
N LYS A 62 3.28 10.40 -7.43
CA LYS A 62 2.96 8.99 -7.73
C LYS A 62 2.90 8.13 -6.48
N TRP A 63 2.08 7.08 -6.52
CA TRP A 63 2.01 6.07 -5.47
C TRP A 63 2.92 4.89 -5.79
N HIS A 64 3.79 4.56 -4.82
CA HIS A 64 4.70 3.43 -4.84
C HIS A 64 4.16 2.36 -3.91
N LEU A 65 4.03 1.14 -4.43
CA LEU A 65 3.64 -0.01 -3.62
C LEU A 65 4.89 -0.51 -2.90
N LEU A 66 4.89 -0.44 -1.58
CA LEU A 66 6.02 -0.90 -0.76
C LEU A 66 5.91 -2.40 -0.49
N HIS A 67 4.71 -2.86 -0.11
CA HIS A 67 4.46 -4.25 0.21
C HIS A 67 3.01 -4.63 -0.10
N PHE A 68 2.76 -5.89 -0.50
CA PHE A 68 1.43 -6.42 -0.72
C PHE A 68 1.38 -7.94 -0.50
N GLY A 69 0.20 -8.45 -0.18
CA GLY A 69 0.02 -9.87 0.16
C GLY A 69 -1.28 -10.12 0.90
N GLU A 70 -1.31 -11.21 1.66
CA GLU A 70 -2.42 -11.52 2.57
C GLU A 70 -2.36 -10.65 3.83
N LYS A 71 -3.50 -10.53 4.54
CA LYS A 71 -3.60 -9.69 5.74
C LYS A 71 -2.50 -9.98 6.77
N LYS A 72 -2.24 -11.25 7.04
CA LYS A 72 -1.27 -11.72 8.05
C LYS A 72 0.18 -11.33 7.73
N GLU A 73 0.48 -11.04 6.46
CA GLU A 73 1.81 -10.65 5.99
C GLU A 73 1.94 -9.13 6.01
N VAL A 74 0.92 -8.42 5.54
CA VAL A 74 0.98 -6.97 5.33
C VAL A 74 0.61 -6.17 6.57
N GLU A 75 -0.35 -6.62 7.38
CA GLU A 75 -0.83 -5.85 8.54
C GLU A 75 0.26 -5.62 9.62
N PRO A 76 1.12 -6.60 9.96
CA PRO A 76 2.23 -6.37 10.87
C PRO A 76 3.22 -5.30 10.36
N GLU A 77 3.57 -5.33 9.07
CA GLU A 77 4.43 -4.32 8.47
C GLU A 77 3.79 -2.94 8.51
N TRP A 78 2.49 -2.84 8.21
CA TRP A 78 1.76 -1.58 8.30
C TRP A 78 1.74 -1.02 9.72
N ASN A 79 1.55 -1.88 10.72
CA ASN A 79 1.56 -1.46 12.12
C ASN A 79 2.94 -0.97 12.55
N GLY A 80 4.01 -1.67 12.18
CA GLY A 80 5.38 -1.21 12.43
C GLY A 80 5.70 0.11 11.72
N TYR A 81 5.23 0.26 10.47
CA TYR A 81 5.38 1.50 9.70
C TYR A 81 4.65 2.68 10.36
N LYS A 82 3.41 2.49 10.79
CA LYS A 82 2.65 3.50 11.55
C LYS A 82 3.32 3.86 12.86
N GLU A 83 3.79 2.86 13.61
CA GLU A 83 4.43 3.08 14.91
C GLU A 83 5.70 3.90 14.73
N PHE A 84 6.55 3.53 13.77
CA PHE A 84 7.75 4.29 13.41
C PHE A 84 7.42 5.75 13.14
N TRP A 85 6.46 6.03 12.24
CA TRP A 85 6.13 7.42 11.90
C TRP A 85 5.39 8.15 13.02
N THR A 86 4.67 7.45 13.89
CA THR A 86 4.03 8.08 15.06
C THR A 86 5.07 8.47 16.12
N GLN A 87 6.12 7.66 16.29
CA GLN A 87 7.17 7.90 17.29
C GLN A 87 8.24 8.88 16.79
N TYR A 88 8.67 8.74 15.53
CA TYR A 88 9.81 9.46 14.97
C TYR A 88 9.43 10.48 13.90
N GLY A 89 8.22 10.40 13.34
CA GLY A 89 7.72 11.35 12.38
C GLY A 89 7.26 12.64 13.06
N GLU A 90 8.03 13.70 12.91
CA GLU A 90 7.58 15.01 13.35
C GLU A 90 6.27 15.37 12.63
N ASN A 91 5.19 15.57 13.39
CA ASN A 91 3.92 16.10 12.89
C ASN A 91 3.13 15.21 11.92
N VAL A 92 3.02 13.89 12.11
CA VAL A 92 2.08 13.07 11.31
C VAL A 92 0.65 13.06 11.88
N THR A 93 -0.35 12.82 11.03
CA THR A 93 -1.75 12.60 11.39
C THR A 93 -2.33 11.38 10.69
N PRO A 94 -3.25 10.63 11.34
CA PRO A 94 -4.03 9.61 10.66
C PRO A 94 -4.85 10.22 9.52
N MET A 95 -4.81 9.58 8.36
CA MET A 95 -5.76 9.83 7.29
C MET A 95 -7.02 9.00 7.54
N VAL A 96 -8.17 9.63 7.41
CA VAL A 96 -9.46 8.95 7.46
C VAL A 96 -9.68 8.21 6.14
N ALA A 97 -10.19 6.98 6.25
CA ALA A 97 -10.55 6.10 5.14
C ALA A 97 -11.80 6.59 4.40
#